data_AF-A0A3D9LKB1-F1
#
_entry.id   AF-A0A3D9LKB1-F1
#
_cell.length_a   1.000
_cell.length_b   1.000
_cell.length_c   1.000
_cell.angle_alpha   90.00
_cell.angle_beta   90.00
_cell.angle_gamma   90.00
#
_symmetry.space_group_name_H-M   'P 1'
#
loop_
_entity.id
_entity.type
_entity.pdbx_description
1 polymer ?
#
loop_
_entity_poly.entity_id
_entity_poly.type
_entity_poly.pdbx_seq_one_letter_code
_entity_poly.pdbx_strand_id
1 'polypeptide(L)'
;MDEKVIEAATPAPLHEEEHHIFNECVELSLSQDSILTRRLIRSDGASFSQIVAIDRMDDLSDFATADPYQTRLEGSYDRIRQKCVAAMGSERMKEVKTGDPVRLIGEISMCATEGALLSKVRTIIASLGGMQFTYQWIRFNGANPSTGDSVESRYLVGCRPAWTQQYIARLWYMNDPYVTYARKNVAPALASHVNVHRTDHWLVTEARMHGFASGIVAPAHIHGHGLVGLLHVSNSIRAPDGEGVLWDNRVLFRAISSELLDWRVSQVRQNALVKYELSEQETEILRMLRDGASASHVADQLGMSKHTVYKTIYQRITRKTGATRITDAVEKAAAHGLLD
;
A
#
# COMPACT_ATOMS: atom_id res chain seq x y z
N MET A 1 3.38 36.36 9.37
CA MET A 1 2.03 35.82 9.06
C MET A 1 2.22 34.32 9.10
N ASP A 2 2.02 33.75 10.29
CA ASP A 2 2.38 32.37 10.60
C ASP A 2 1.38 31.42 9.94
N GLU A 3 1.83 30.78 8.86
CA GLU A 3 1.14 29.66 8.25
C GLU A 3 1.34 28.45 9.16
N LYS A 4 0.38 28.22 10.06
CA LYS A 4 0.26 26.96 10.79
C LYS A 4 0.08 25.84 9.76
N VAL A 5 1.13 25.08 9.53
CA VAL A 5 1.03 23.75 8.93
C VAL A 5 0.11 22.93 9.82
N ILE A 6 -1.10 22.67 9.35
CA ILE A 6 -2.08 21.85 10.04
C ILE A 6 -1.52 20.43 10.07
N GLU A 7 -1.14 20.00 11.26
CA GLU A 7 -0.84 18.62 11.61
C GLU A 7 -2.07 17.77 11.30
N ALA A 8 -2.06 17.06 10.17
CA ALA A 8 -3.04 16.01 9.91
C ALA A 8 -2.61 14.77 10.69
N ALA A 9 -2.75 14.82 12.02
CA ALA A 9 -2.70 13.61 12.83
C ALA A 9 -3.82 12.69 12.33
N THR A 10 -3.46 11.51 11.81
CA THR A 10 -4.45 10.48 11.47
C THR A 10 -5.34 10.26 12.70
N PRO A 11 -6.66 10.44 12.61
CA PRO A 11 -7.53 10.31 13.76
C PRO A 11 -7.36 8.93 14.40
N ALA A 12 -7.34 8.89 15.73
CA ALA A 12 -7.18 7.64 16.47
C ALA A 12 -8.22 6.61 16.00
N PRO A 13 -7.81 5.34 15.81
CA PRO A 13 -8.71 4.31 15.31
C PRO A 13 -9.85 4.06 16.31
N LEU A 14 -11.02 3.71 15.80
CA LEU A 14 -12.14 3.27 16.63
C LEU A 14 -11.80 1.98 17.38
N HIS A 15 -10.95 1.12 16.81
CA HIS A 15 -10.50 -0.13 17.39
C HIS A 15 -9.09 -0.46 16.91
N GLU A 16 -8.26 -1.01 17.78
CA GLU A 16 -6.96 -1.54 17.43
C GLU A 16 -6.64 -2.71 18.38
N GLU A 17 -6.28 -3.85 17.81
CA GLU A 17 -5.90 -5.05 18.54
C GLU A 17 -4.80 -5.82 17.82
N GLU A 18 -3.95 -6.48 18.60
CA GLU A 18 -2.85 -7.32 18.13
C GLU A 18 -3.01 -8.73 18.71
N HIS A 19 -2.80 -9.75 17.86
CA HIS A 19 -2.94 -11.16 18.20
C HIS A 19 -1.72 -11.94 17.73
N HIS A 20 -1.02 -12.58 18.67
CA HIS A 20 0.02 -13.55 18.33
C HIS A 20 -0.60 -14.93 18.15
N ILE A 21 -0.51 -15.46 16.92
CA ILE A 21 -1.10 -16.74 16.52
C ILE A 21 0.00 -17.63 15.98
N PHE A 22 0.39 -18.63 16.78
CA PHE A 22 1.58 -19.46 16.52
C PHE A 22 2.84 -18.58 16.41
N ASN A 23 3.49 -18.57 15.25
CA ASN A 23 4.68 -17.77 14.97
C ASN A 23 4.37 -16.55 14.08
N GLU A 24 3.09 -16.20 13.95
CA GLU A 24 2.63 -15.07 13.15
C GLU A 24 1.92 -14.05 14.06
N CYS A 25 1.87 -12.80 13.60
CA CYS A 25 1.16 -11.72 14.27
C CYS A 25 0.06 -11.19 13.37
N VAL A 26 -1.15 -11.00 13.92
CA VAL A 26 -2.27 -10.35 13.24
C VAL A 26 -2.65 -9.08 13.98
N GLU A 27 -2.57 -7.95 13.28
CA GLU A 27 -3.05 -6.66 13.76
C GLU A 27 -4.37 -6.34 13.05
N LEU A 28 -5.39 -5.95 13.82
CA LEU A 28 -6.68 -5.50 13.33
C LEU A 28 -6.91 -4.06 13.79
N SER A 29 -7.24 -3.17 12.86
CA SER A 29 -7.57 -1.78 13.16
C SER A 29 -8.80 -1.33 12.38
N LEU A 30 -9.71 -0.61 13.03
CA LEU A 30 -10.89 -0.01 12.43
C LEU A 30 -10.77 1.51 12.54
N SER A 31 -10.78 2.22 11.41
CA SER A 31 -10.78 3.68 11.39
C SER A 31 -12.17 4.27 11.61
N GLN A 32 -12.25 5.60 11.81
CA GLN A 32 -13.52 6.33 12.00
C GLN A 32 -14.41 6.31 10.75
N ASP A 33 -13.78 6.27 9.58
CA ASP A 33 -14.36 6.15 8.24
C ASP A 33 -14.67 4.69 7.85
N SER A 34 -14.88 3.82 8.84
CA SER A 34 -15.27 2.41 8.66
C SER A 34 -14.33 1.59 7.77
N ILE A 35 -13.04 1.93 7.79
CA ILE A 35 -11.99 1.17 7.10
C ILE A 35 -11.40 0.15 8.05
N LEU A 36 -11.54 -1.13 7.70
CA LEU A 36 -10.86 -2.23 8.36
C LEU A 36 -9.48 -2.41 7.72
N THR A 37 -8.44 -2.27 8.54
CA THR A 37 -7.08 -2.69 8.21
C THR A 37 -6.79 -3.99 8.93
N ARG A 38 -6.41 -5.01 8.17
CA ARG A 38 -5.85 -6.26 8.71
C ARG A 38 -4.41 -6.38 8.25
N ARG A 39 -3.47 -6.51 9.18
CA ARG A 39 -2.08 -6.81 8.88
C ARG A 39 -1.70 -8.18 9.40
N LEU A 40 -1.16 -9.01 8.53
CA LEU A 40 -0.51 -10.27 8.88
C LEU A 40 1.01 -10.08 8.78
N ILE A 41 1.74 -10.45 9.83
CA ILE A 41 3.19 -10.53 9.85
C ILE A 41 3.55 -12.00 10.05
N ARG A 42 4.22 -12.59 9.06
CA ARG A 42 4.61 -14.00 9.07
C ARG A 42 5.92 -14.20 9.84
N SER A 43 6.24 -15.46 10.12
CA SER A 43 7.45 -15.85 10.85
C SER A 43 8.75 -15.48 10.13
N ASP A 44 8.72 -15.36 8.81
CA ASP A 44 9.84 -14.90 7.97
C ASP A 44 9.95 -13.36 7.91
N GLY A 45 9.07 -12.64 8.61
CA GLY A 45 8.99 -11.19 8.62
C GLY A 45 8.22 -10.58 7.44
N ALA A 46 7.78 -11.39 6.46
CA ALA A 46 6.95 -10.89 5.37
C ALA A 46 5.61 -10.40 5.92
N SER A 47 5.16 -9.23 5.45
CA SER A 47 3.92 -8.63 5.93
C SER A 47 2.90 -8.36 4.83
N PHE A 48 1.62 -8.55 5.16
CA PHE A 48 0.49 -8.39 4.25
C PHE A 48 -0.56 -7.52 4.93
N SER A 49 -0.85 -6.35 4.37
CA SER A 49 -1.88 -5.44 4.88
C SER A 49 -3.05 -5.33 3.92
N GLN A 50 -4.26 -5.55 4.38
CA GLN A 50 -5.49 -5.43 3.59
C GLN A 50 -6.28 -4.24 4.11
N ILE A 51 -6.64 -3.32 3.22
CA ILE A 51 -7.41 -2.11 3.51
C ILE A 51 -8.78 -2.26 2.85
N VAL A 52 -9.81 -2.42 3.68
CA VAL A 52 -11.16 -2.78 3.24
C VAL A 52 -12.16 -1.78 3.81
N ALA A 53 -12.99 -1.17 2.97
CA ALA A 53 -14.15 -0.43 3.45
C ALA A 53 -15.26 -1.41 3.84
N ILE A 54 -15.83 -1.21 5.03
CA ILE A 54 -17.00 -1.93 5.50
C ILE A 54 -18.24 -1.07 5.21
N ASP A 55 -18.76 -1.17 3.99
CA ASP A 55 -19.93 -0.41 3.56
C ASP A 55 -21.23 -1.05 4.10
N ARG A 56 -21.21 -2.38 4.27
CA ARG A 56 -22.33 -3.18 4.77
C ARG A 56 -21.82 -4.24 5.75
N MET A 57 -22.69 -4.73 6.63
CA MET A 57 -22.31 -5.82 7.56
C MET A 57 -21.98 -7.14 6.86
N ASP A 58 -22.52 -7.34 5.67
CA ASP A 58 -22.16 -8.49 4.83
C ASP A 58 -20.69 -8.42 4.40
N ASP A 59 -20.11 -7.23 4.22
CA ASP A 59 -18.69 -7.07 3.87
C ASP A 59 -17.78 -7.54 5.00
N LEU A 60 -18.12 -7.16 6.25
CA LEU A 60 -17.39 -7.62 7.44
C LEU A 60 -17.54 -9.13 7.62
N SER A 61 -18.75 -9.65 7.38
CA SER A 61 -19.02 -11.09 7.49
C SER A 61 -18.25 -11.90 6.43
N ASP A 62 -18.28 -11.46 5.17
CA ASP A 62 -17.51 -12.05 4.05
C ASP A 62 -16.01 -12.00 4.35
N PHE A 63 -15.50 -10.87 4.87
CA PHE A 63 -14.09 -10.74 5.25
C PHE A 63 -13.68 -11.67 6.40
N ALA A 64 -14.45 -11.66 7.49
CA ALA A 64 -14.12 -12.42 8.71
C ALA A 64 -14.21 -13.93 8.47
N THR A 65 -15.21 -14.40 7.72
CA THR A 65 -15.36 -15.84 7.41
C THR A 65 -14.30 -16.37 6.45
N ALA A 66 -13.70 -15.49 5.63
CA ALA A 66 -12.60 -15.84 4.76
C ALA A 66 -11.22 -15.78 5.45
N ASP A 67 -11.14 -15.26 6.69
CA ASP A 67 -9.89 -15.17 7.44
C ASP A 67 -9.43 -16.57 7.90
N PRO A 68 -8.20 -17.01 7.58
CA PRO A 68 -7.66 -18.28 8.06
C PRO A 68 -7.63 -18.43 9.58
N TYR A 69 -7.65 -17.30 10.30
CA TYR A 69 -7.63 -17.24 11.76
C TYR A 69 -9.00 -16.88 12.37
N GLN A 70 -10.09 -16.97 11.61
CA GLN A 70 -11.45 -16.63 12.05
C GLN A 70 -11.76 -17.10 13.48
N THR A 71 -11.57 -18.38 13.79
CA THR A 71 -11.90 -18.94 15.11
C THR A 71 -11.13 -18.29 16.27
N ARG A 72 -9.90 -17.82 16.01
CA ARG A 72 -9.09 -17.14 17.04
C ARG A 72 -9.39 -15.64 17.12
N LEU A 73 -9.88 -15.06 16.04
CA LEU A 73 -10.18 -13.63 15.91
C LEU A 73 -11.67 -13.30 16.09
N GLU A 74 -12.52 -14.30 16.33
CA GLU A 74 -13.99 -14.15 16.42
C GLU A 74 -14.40 -13.04 17.38
N GLY A 75 -13.83 -13.03 18.60
CA GLY A 75 -14.12 -11.99 19.58
C GLY A 75 -13.71 -10.58 19.14
N SER A 76 -12.64 -10.45 18.36
CA SER A 76 -12.21 -9.17 17.79
C SER A 76 -13.14 -8.72 16.67
N TYR A 77 -13.54 -9.64 15.80
CA TYR A 77 -14.53 -9.37 14.77
C TYR A 77 -15.90 -8.98 15.35
N ASP A 78 -16.32 -9.56 16.47
CA ASP A 78 -17.54 -9.16 17.17
C ASP A 78 -17.45 -7.73 17.75
N ARG A 79 -16.31 -7.37 18.34
CA ARG A 79 -16.07 -6.01 18.83
C ARG A 79 -16.05 -4.99 17.68
N ILE A 80 -15.41 -5.34 16.56
CA ILE A 80 -15.41 -4.52 15.34
C ILE A 80 -16.84 -4.37 14.81
N ARG A 81 -17.62 -5.46 14.74
CA ARG A 81 -19.02 -5.46 14.32
C ARG A 81 -19.86 -4.50 15.16
N GLN A 82 -19.73 -4.56 16.49
CA GLN A 82 -20.44 -3.64 17.40
C GLN A 82 -20.11 -2.17 17.11
N LYS A 83 -18.82 -1.86 16.89
CA LYS A 83 -18.37 -0.50 16.57
C LYS A 83 -18.86 -0.04 15.19
N CYS A 84 -18.85 -0.90 14.18
CA CYS A 84 -19.39 -0.56 12.87
C CYS A 84 -20.89 -0.30 12.91
N VAL A 85 -21.68 -1.10 13.65
CA VAL A 85 -23.12 -0.87 13.82
C VAL A 85 -23.40 0.49 14.45
N ALA A 86 -22.61 0.87 15.48
CA ALA A 86 -22.73 2.19 16.10
C ALA A 86 -22.37 3.34 15.14
N ALA A 87 -21.35 3.16 14.30
CA ALA A 87 -20.91 4.17 13.33
C ALA A 87 -21.88 4.34 12.15
N MET A 88 -22.37 3.24 11.55
CA MET A 88 -23.28 3.28 10.39
C MET A 88 -24.68 3.79 10.75
N GLY A 89 -25.08 3.74 12.02
CA GLY A 89 -26.31 4.38 12.48
C GLY A 89 -26.31 5.91 12.33
N SER A 90 -25.16 6.52 12.02
CA SER A 90 -24.95 7.97 11.99
C SER A 90 -24.75 8.56 10.57
N GLU A 91 -24.41 7.76 9.55
CA GLU A 91 -24.06 8.30 8.21
C GLU A 91 -25.14 8.10 7.14
N ARG A 92 -25.49 9.22 6.48
CA ARG A 92 -26.25 9.28 5.22
C ARG A 92 -25.37 8.80 4.07
N MET A 93 -25.95 7.99 3.19
CA MET A 93 -25.40 7.54 1.91
C MET A 93 -24.78 8.73 1.16
N LYS A 94 -23.44 8.75 1.02
CA LYS A 94 -22.74 9.80 0.26
C LYS A 94 -23.02 9.58 -1.22
N GLU A 95 -23.62 10.56 -1.86
CA GLU A 95 -23.83 10.58 -3.32
C GLU A 95 -22.50 10.39 -4.04
N VAL A 96 -22.47 9.44 -4.99
CA VAL A 96 -21.36 9.25 -5.90
C VAL A 96 -21.30 10.47 -6.81
N LYS A 97 -20.33 11.36 -6.57
CA LYS A 97 -20.10 12.52 -7.44
C LYS A 97 -19.48 12.03 -8.75
N THR A 98 -20.26 12.05 -9.83
CA THR A 98 -19.77 11.93 -11.20
C THR A 98 -19.00 13.21 -11.55
N GLY A 99 -17.67 13.11 -11.55
CA GLY A 99 -16.77 14.16 -12.00
C GLY A 99 -15.95 13.70 -13.20
N ASP A 100 -15.29 14.64 -13.88
CA ASP A 100 -14.30 14.33 -14.91
C ASP A 100 -13.21 13.40 -14.34
N PRO A 101 -13.01 12.19 -14.90
CA PRO A 101 -12.03 11.24 -14.40
C PRO A 101 -10.62 11.80 -14.32
N VAL A 102 -10.20 12.66 -15.25
CA VAL A 102 -8.85 13.26 -15.25
C VAL A 102 -8.64 14.13 -14.01
N ARG A 103 -9.62 14.98 -13.70
CA ARG A 103 -9.60 15.80 -12.49
C ARG A 103 -9.60 14.94 -11.24
N LEU A 104 -10.45 13.93 -11.17
CA LEU A 104 -10.53 13.04 -10.00
C LEU A 104 -9.22 12.28 -9.76
N ILE A 105 -8.51 11.90 -10.81
CA ILE A 105 -7.17 11.29 -10.72
C ILE A 105 -6.18 12.27 -10.09
N GLY A 106 -6.13 13.52 -10.55
CA GLY A 106 -5.24 14.54 -9.97
C GLY A 106 -5.50 14.84 -8.48
N GLU A 107 -6.72 14.57 -8.00
CA GLU A 107 -7.10 14.73 -6.59
C GLU A 107 -6.71 13.52 -5.71
N ILE A 108 -6.13 12.44 -6.27
CA ILE A 108 -5.64 11.28 -5.49
C ILE A 108 -4.56 11.70 -4.50
N SER A 109 -3.62 12.54 -4.94
CA SER A 109 -2.53 13.08 -4.12
C SER A 109 -3.03 13.86 -2.88
N MET A 110 -4.28 14.34 -2.90
CA MET A 110 -4.89 15.12 -1.81
C MET A 110 -5.63 14.26 -0.77
N CYS A 111 -5.75 12.95 -0.98
CA CYS A 111 -6.41 12.07 -0.02
C CYS A 111 -5.61 12.00 1.29
N ALA A 112 -6.23 12.35 2.41
CA ALA A 112 -5.57 12.31 3.72
C ALA A 112 -5.51 10.90 4.33
N THR A 113 -6.50 10.05 4.02
CA THR A 113 -6.62 8.69 4.57
C THR A 113 -6.74 7.67 3.46
N GLU A 114 -6.39 6.42 3.75
CA GLU A 114 -6.61 5.30 2.83
C GLU A 114 -8.09 5.05 2.58
N GLY A 115 -8.98 5.43 3.50
CA GLY A 115 -10.43 5.39 3.29
C GLY A 115 -10.90 6.37 2.24
N ALA A 116 -10.46 7.63 2.34
CA ALA A 116 -10.72 8.64 1.32
C ALA A 116 -10.15 8.22 -0.05
N LEU A 117 -8.95 7.62 -0.05
CA LEU A 117 -8.31 7.07 -1.24
C LEU A 117 -9.15 5.95 -1.86
N LEU A 118 -9.55 4.94 -1.08
CA LEU A 118 -10.37 3.82 -1.53
C LEU A 118 -11.68 4.29 -2.14
N SER A 119 -12.41 5.19 -1.47
CA SER A 119 -13.68 5.73 -1.95
C SER A 119 -13.51 6.50 -3.27
N LYS A 120 -12.48 7.34 -3.38
CA LYS A 120 -12.18 8.10 -4.59
C LYS A 120 -11.82 7.17 -5.75
N VAL A 121 -10.93 6.20 -5.54
CA VAL A 121 -10.52 5.25 -6.58
C VAL A 121 -11.71 4.40 -7.04
N ARG A 122 -12.58 3.92 -6.14
CA ARG A 122 -13.82 3.21 -6.52
C ARG A 122 -14.68 4.03 -7.47
N THR A 123 -14.84 5.33 -7.19
CA THR A 123 -15.62 6.24 -8.04
C THR A 123 -14.99 6.40 -9.43
N ILE A 124 -13.67 6.57 -9.49
CA ILE A 124 -12.94 6.70 -10.77
C ILE A 124 -13.01 5.38 -11.56
N ILE A 125 -12.75 4.24 -10.92
CA ILE A 125 -12.78 2.93 -11.58
C ILE A 125 -14.17 2.65 -12.17
N ALA A 126 -15.24 2.98 -11.43
CA ALA A 126 -16.62 2.83 -11.89
C ALA A 126 -16.91 3.68 -13.13
N SER A 127 -16.44 4.94 -13.17
CA SER A 127 -16.66 5.82 -14.34
C SER A 127 -15.87 5.40 -15.57
N LEU A 128 -14.81 4.59 -15.40
CA LEU A 128 -13.98 4.05 -16.48
C LEU A 128 -14.39 2.62 -16.91
N GLY A 129 -15.55 2.14 -16.46
CA GLY A 129 -16.09 0.83 -16.85
C GLY A 129 -15.52 -0.36 -16.06
N GLY A 130 -14.78 -0.11 -14.99
CA GLY A 130 -14.41 -1.13 -14.00
C GLY A 130 -15.50 -1.33 -12.95
N MET A 131 -15.62 -2.53 -12.40
CA MET A 131 -16.55 -2.85 -11.31
C MET A 131 -15.84 -3.25 -10.03
N GLN A 132 -14.64 -3.81 -10.16
CA GLN A 132 -13.81 -4.22 -9.05
C GLN A 132 -12.38 -3.84 -9.33
N PHE A 133 -11.61 -3.59 -8.27
CA PHE A 133 -10.18 -3.46 -8.40
C PHE A 133 -9.44 -3.95 -7.17
N THR A 134 -8.16 -4.26 -7.36
CA THR A 134 -7.17 -4.36 -6.30
C THR A 134 -6.01 -3.49 -6.68
N TYR A 135 -5.53 -2.66 -5.75
CA TYR A 135 -4.24 -2.00 -5.90
C TYR A 135 -3.26 -2.54 -4.88
N GLN A 136 -2.11 -3.01 -5.33
CA GLN A 136 -1.08 -3.59 -4.48
C GLN A 136 0.18 -2.71 -4.51
N TRP A 137 0.62 -2.25 -3.35
CA TRP A 137 1.98 -1.76 -3.15
C TRP A 137 2.85 -2.96 -2.71
N ILE A 138 3.86 -3.29 -3.50
CA ILE A 138 4.74 -4.44 -3.28
C ILE A 138 6.15 -3.94 -3.04
N ARG A 139 6.67 -4.17 -1.84
CA ARG A 139 8.06 -3.91 -1.52
C ARG A 139 8.86 -5.19 -1.68
N PHE A 140 9.92 -5.10 -2.47
CA PHE A 140 10.91 -6.15 -2.65
C PHE A 140 12.16 -5.86 -1.81
N ASN A 141 12.88 -6.91 -1.46
CA ASN A 141 14.18 -6.79 -0.83
C ASN A 141 15.19 -6.20 -1.84
N GLY A 142 15.93 -5.17 -1.42
CA GLY A 142 16.85 -4.43 -2.27
C GLY A 142 16.19 -3.45 -3.24
N ALA A 143 17.01 -2.70 -3.97
CA ALA A 143 16.55 -1.62 -4.84
C ALA A 143 15.97 -2.11 -6.19
N ASN A 144 16.22 -3.36 -6.59
CA ASN A 144 15.75 -3.93 -7.86
C ASN A 144 14.61 -4.95 -7.63
N PRO A 145 13.36 -4.57 -7.95
CA PRO A 145 12.21 -5.45 -7.86
C PRO A 145 12.35 -6.75 -8.66
N SER A 146 13.17 -6.78 -9.73
CA SER A 146 13.31 -7.95 -10.61
C SER A 146 14.04 -9.13 -9.97
N THR A 147 14.78 -8.91 -8.87
CA THR A 147 15.62 -9.94 -8.24
C THR A 147 15.30 -10.17 -6.76
N GLY A 148 14.67 -9.21 -6.08
CA GLY A 148 14.32 -9.33 -4.67
C GLY A 148 13.08 -10.17 -4.39
N ASP A 149 13.01 -10.76 -3.20
CA ASP A 149 11.80 -11.35 -2.65
C ASP A 149 10.84 -10.26 -2.14
N SER A 150 9.53 -10.48 -2.23
CA SER A 150 8.53 -9.57 -1.66
C SER A 150 8.56 -9.65 -0.14
N VAL A 151 8.78 -8.53 0.54
CA VAL A 151 8.86 -8.42 2.02
C VAL A 151 7.65 -7.71 2.63
N GLU A 152 6.96 -6.87 1.87
CA GLU A 152 5.74 -6.18 2.30
C GLU A 152 4.78 -6.08 1.12
N SER A 153 3.53 -6.42 1.34
CA SER A 153 2.44 -6.20 0.39
C SER A 153 1.29 -5.49 1.09
N ARG A 154 0.86 -4.36 0.55
CA ARG A 154 -0.29 -3.61 1.04
C ARG A 154 -1.34 -3.49 -0.06
N TYR A 155 -2.59 -3.84 0.25
CA TYR A 155 -3.68 -3.97 -0.70
C TYR A 155 -4.78 -2.95 -0.40
N LEU A 156 -5.06 -2.07 -1.37
CA LEU A 156 -6.30 -1.29 -1.41
C LEU A 156 -7.39 -2.14 -2.07
N VAL A 157 -8.40 -2.54 -1.30
CA VAL A 157 -9.36 -3.58 -1.72
C VAL A 157 -10.67 -2.95 -2.22
N GLY A 158 -10.76 -2.80 -3.54
CA GLY A 158 -11.94 -2.33 -4.26
C GLY A 158 -12.84 -3.45 -4.80
N CYS A 159 -12.70 -4.67 -4.27
CA CYS A 159 -13.47 -5.85 -4.66
C CYS A 159 -14.12 -6.49 -3.43
N ARG A 160 -14.75 -7.67 -3.61
CA ARG A 160 -15.27 -8.45 -2.48
C ARG A 160 -14.16 -8.71 -1.44
N PRO A 161 -14.38 -8.40 -0.15
CA PRO A 161 -13.36 -8.51 0.89
C PRO A 161 -12.72 -9.89 1.00
N ALA A 162 -13.50 -10.97 0.90
CA ALA A 162 -13.01 -12.35 1.02
C ALA A 162 -11.93 -12.72 0.00
N TRP A 163 -11.93 -12.12 -1.19
CA TRP A 163 -11.00 -12.46 -2.27
C TRP A 163 -9.54 -12.30 -1.84
N THR A 164 -9.21 -11.17 -1.22
CA THR A 164 -7.82 -10.88 -0.82
C THR A 164 -7.36 -11.75 0.35
N GLN A 165 -8.27 -12.15 1.25
CA GLN A 165 -7.97 -13.10 2.32
C GLN A 165 -7.58 -14.46 1.73
N GLN A 166 -8.38 -14.98 0.81
CA GLN A 166 -8.12 -16.26 0.15
C GLN A 166 -6.83 -16.24 -0.67
N TYR A 167 -6.59 -15.14 -1.38
CA TYR A 167 -5.37 -14.93 -2.16
C TYR A 167 -4.10 -15.00 -1.30
N ILE A 168 -4.10 -14.34 -0.13
CA ILE A 168 -2.98 -14.38 0.81
C ILE A 168 -2.86 -15.77 1.45
N ALA A 169 -3.98 -16.32 1.94
CA ALA A 169 -4.03 -17.61 2.64
C ALA A 169 -3.54 -18.78 1.79
N ARG A 170 -3.87 -18.77 0.49
CA ARG A 170 -3.46 -19.81 -0.48
C ARG A 170 -2.09 -19.54 -1.09
N LEU A 171 -1.37 -18.52 -0.62
CA LEU A 171 -0.04 -18.12 -1.10
C LEU A 171 -0.01 -17.83 -2.61
N TRP A 172 -1.13 -17.39 -3.19
CA TRP A 172 -1.26 -17.16 -4.63
C TRP A 172 -0.37 -16.01 -5.13
N TYR A 173 0.01 -15.10 -4.25
CA TYR A 173 0.99 -14.06 -4.55
C TYR A 173 2.38 -14.59 -4.93
N MET A 174 2.75 -15.81 -4.52
CA MET A 174 4.07 -16.39 -4.81
C MET A 174 4.25 -16.72 -6.29
N ASN A 175 3.17 -17.00 -7.01
CA ASN A 175 3.19 -17.35 -8.43
C ASN A 175 2.22 -16.51 -9.26
N ASP A 176 1.82 -15.34 -8.76
CA ASP A 176 0.90 -14.47 -9.47
C ASP A 176 1.54 -13.94 -10.78
N PRO A 177 0.96 -14.23 -11.96
CA PRO A 177 1.48 -13.78 -13.23
C PRO A 177 1.37 -12.26 -13.40
N TYR A 178 0.42 -11.59 -12.74
CA TYR A 178 0.30 -10.14 -12.74
C TYR A 178 1.41 -9.48 -11.91
N VAL A 179 1.77 -10.05 -10.76
CA VAL A 179 2.94 -9.61 -9.98
C VAL A 179 4.21 -9.84 -10.79
N THR A 180 4.35 -11.01 -11.43
CA THR A 180 5.49 -11.34 -12.28
C THR A 180 5.62 -10.37 -13.46
N TYR A 181 4.50 -10.02 -14.10
CA TYR A 181 4.44 -9.03 -15.17
C TYR A 181 4.83 -7.65 -14.65
N ALA A 182 4.27 -7.21 -13.52
CA ALA A 182 4.53 -5.90 -12.92
C ALA A 182 6.00 -5.70 -12.58
N ARG A 183 6.74 -6.75 -12.17
CA ARG A 183 8.18 -6.65 -11.86
C ARG A 183 9.04 -6.19 -13.04
N LYS A 184 8.61 -6.46 -14.27
CA LYS A 184 9.42 -6.28 -15.49
C LYS A 184 8.84 -5.29 -16.50
N ASN A 185 7.58 -4.89 -16.32
CA ASN A 185 6.85 -4.11 -17.30
C ASN A 185 6.23 -2.87 -16.65
N VAL A 186 6.18 -1.79 -17.42
CA VAL A 186 5.53 -0.51 -17.05
C VAL A 186 4.28 -0.21 -17.88
N ALA A 187 4.04 -1.01 -18.93
CA ALA A 187 2.90 -0.84 -19.81
C ALA A 187 1.67 -1.57 -19.24
N PRO A 188 0.46 -0.98 -19.32
CA PRO A 188 -0.75 -1.73 -19.05
C PRO A 188 -0.90 -2.93 -20.00
N ALA A 189 -1.46 -4.03 -19.51
CA ALA A 189 -1.78 -5.20 -20.29
C ALA A 189 -3.18 -5.70 -19.95
N LEU A 190 -3.89 -6.23 -20.94
CA LEU A 190 -5.10 -6.99 -20.70
C LEU A 190 -4.78 -8.25 -19.90
N ALA A 191 -5.69 -8.67 -19.03
CA ALA A 191 -5.55 -9.89 -18.24
C ALA A 191 -5.30 -11.10 -19.15
N SER A 192 -6.01 -11.19 -20.29
CA SER A 192 -5.83 -12.22 -21.30
C SER A 192 -4.46 -12.22 -22.00
N HIS A 193 -3.75 -11.09 -22.00
CA HIS A 193 -2.43 -10.93 -22.63
C HIS A 193 -1.27 -11.17 -21.65
N VAL A 194 -1.54 -11.29 -20.35
CA VAL A 194 -0.50 -11.68 -19.40
C VAL A 194 -0.32 -13.19 -19.48
N ASN A 195 0.92 -13.63 -19.74
CA ASN A 195 1.22 -15.05 -19.91
C ASN A 195 1.01 -15.82 -18.60
N VAL A 196 -0.04 -16.64 -18.58
CA VAL A 196 -0.25 -17.64 -17.55
C VAL A 196 0.33 -18.96 -18.06
N HIS A 197 1.49 -19.33 -17.54
CA HIS A 197 2.28 -20.47 -18.04
C HIS A 197 1.57 -21.83 -18.02
N ARG A 198 0.44 -21.95 -17.31
CA ARG A 198 -0.32 -23.20 -17.17
C ARG A 198 -1.82 -22.95 -17.20
N THR A 199 -2.56 -23.84 -17.84
CA THR A 199 -4.04 -23.76 -17.95
C THR A 199 -4.77 -24.13 -16.65
N ASP A 200 -4.11 -24.87 -15.76
CA ASP A 200 -4.60 -25.25 -14.42
C ASP A 200 -4.25 -24.23 -13.33
N HIS A 201 -3.71 -23.07 -13.71
CA HIS A 201 -3.34 -22.03 -12.78
C HIS A 201 -4.58 -21.47 -12.06
N TRP A 202 -4.49 -21.26 -10.74
CA TRP A 202 -5.59 -20.79 -9.89
C TRP A 202 -6.25 -19.52 -10.45
N LEU A 203 -5.49 -18.63 -11.07
CA LEU A 203 -6.01 -17.39 -11.66
C LEU A 203 -7.06 -17.66 -12.75
N VAL A 204 -6.89 -18.74 -13.53
CA VAL A 204 -7.81 -19.12 -14.61
C VAL A 204 -9.09 -19.75 -14.05
N THR A 205 -8.97 -20.55 -12.98
CA THR A 205 -10.07 -21.33 -12.42
C THR A 205 -10.87 -20.58 -11.35
N GLU A 206 -10.18 -19.83 -10.48
CA GLU A 206 -10.77 -19.23 -9.27
C GLU A 206 -11.18 -17.77 -9.48
N ALA A 207 -10.35 -16.95 -10.15
CA ALA A 207 -10.60 -15.50 -10.21
C ALA A 207 -11.96 -15.16 -10.85
N ARG A 208 -12.37 -15.96 -11.85
CA ARG A 208 -13.69 -15.84 -12.48
C ARG A 208 -14.85 -16.04 -11.51
N MET A 209 -14.73 -16.99 -10.58
CA MET A 209 -15.75 -17.24 -9.56
C MET A 209 -15.95 -16.06 -8.60
N HIS A 210 -14.95 -15.17 -8.52
CA HIS A 210 -14.98 -13.98 -7.67
C HIS A 210 -15.32 -12.68 -8.43
N GLY A 211 -15.74 -12.77 -9.70
CA GLY A 211 -16.20 -11.63 -10.50
C GLY A 211 -15.13 -11.00 -11.40
N PHE A 212 -13.94 -11.58 -11.48
CA PHE A 212 -12.90 -11.17 -12.42
C PHE A 212 -13.09 -11.86 -13.78
N ALA A 213 -14.13 -11.46 -14.52
CA ALA A 213 -14.47 -12.07 -15.81
C ALA A 213 -13.58 -11.59 -16.98
N SER A 214 -13.22 -10.31 -16.95
CA SER A 214 -12.22 -9.67 -17.80
C SER A 214 -11.43 -8.66 -16.97
N GLY A 215 -10.25 -8.25 -17.43
CA GLY A 215 -9.46 -7.30 -16.66
C GLY A 215 -8.33 -6.61 -17.41
N ILE A 216 -7.79 -5.59 -16.77
CA ILE A 216 -6.57 -4.90 -17.16
C ILE A 216 -5.66 -4.78 -15.94
N VAL A 217 -4.37 -4.99 -16.16
CA VAL A 217 -3.32 -4.74 -15.18
C VAL A 217 -2.51 -3.53 -15.60
N ALA A 218 -2.23 -2.63 -14.67
CA ALA A 218 -1.45 -1.41 -14.89
C ALA A 218 -0.38 -1.29 -13.80
N PRO A 219 0.88 -1.69 -14.09
CA PRO A 219 1.99 -1.49 -13.17
C PRO A 219 2.41 -0.02 -13.07
N ALA A 220 2.92 0.37 -11.90
CA ALA A 220 3.61 1.63 -11.67
C ALA A 220 4.94 1.35 -10.95
N HIS A 221 5.97 2.11 -11.30
CA HIS A 221 7.32 1.93 -10.76
C HIS A 221 7.86 3.26 -10.29
N ILE A 222 8.61 3.22 -9.19
CA ILE A 222 9.43 4.32 -8.73
C ILE A 222 10.86 3.82 -8.58
N HIS A 223 11.81 4.55 -9.15
CA HIS A 223 13.21 4.13 -9.20
C HIS A 223 13.82 4.12 -7.80
N GLY A 224 14.66 3.12 -7.50
CA GLY A 224 15.50 3.13 -6.29
C GLY A 224 14.83 2.70 -4.97
N HIS A 225 13.50 2.56 -4.91
CA HIS A 225 12.81 2.25 -3.65
C HIS A 225 12.46 0.78 -3.43
N GLY A 226 12.71 -0.09 -4.42
CA GLY A 226 12.26 -1.49 -4.38
C GLY A 226 10.74 -1.63 -4.27
N LEU A 227 9.97 -0.57 -4.58
CA LEU A 227 8.53 -0.49 -4.44
C LEU A 227 7.87 -0.47 -5.82
N VAL A 228 6.93 -1.39 -6.04
CA VAL A 228 6.13 -1.50 -7.27
C VAL A 228 4.66 -1.34 -6.91
N GLY A 229 3.96 -0.54 -7.71
CA GLY A 229 2.51 -0.45 -7.72
C GLY A 229 1.92 -1.41 -8.75
N LEU A 230 0.84 -2.11 -8.40
CA LEU A 230 0.09 -2.95 -9.31
C LEU A 230 -1.40 -2.68 -9.16
N LEU A 231 -1.98 -1.98 -10.14
CA LEU A 231 -3.41 -1.85 -10.28
C LEU A 231 -3.94 -3.02 -11.12
N HIS A 232 -4.93 -3.74 -10.61
CA HIS A 232 -5.73 -4.68 -11.38
C HIS A 232 -7.19 -4.26 -11.31
N VAL A 233 -7.80 -4.05 -12.46
CA VAL A 233 -9.21 -3.65 -12.62
C VAL A 233 -9.93 -4.74 -13.39
N SER A 234 -11.13 -5.08 -12.97
CA SER A 234 -12.00 -6.01 -13.68
C SER A 234 -13.40 -5.47 -13.84
N ASN A 235 -14.13 -6.06 -14.77
CA ASN A 235 -15.56 -5.90 -14.89
C ASN A 235 -16.25 -7.26 -15.11
N SER A 236 -17.57 -7.26 -15.05
CA SER A 236 -18.39 -8.47 -15.21
C SER A 236 -18.63 -8.87 -16.67
N ILE A 237 -18.25 -8.02 -17.63
CA ILE A 237 -18.37 -8.30 -19.06
C ILE A 237 -17.22 -9.22 -19.45
N ARG A 238 -17.51 -10.29 -20.20
CA ARG A 238 -16.47 -11.25 -20.60
C ARG A 238 -15.55 -10.65 -21.66
N ALA A 239 -14.31 -11.14 -21.69
CA ALA A 239 -13.42 -10.90 -22.82
C ALA A 239 -14.03 -11.50 -24.11
N PRO A 240 -13.86 -10.85 -25.28
CA PRO A 240 -13.04 -9.65 -25.49
C PRO A 240 -13.74 -8.32 -25.15
N ASP A 241 -15.07 -8.28 -25.12
CA ASP A 241 -15.84 -7.03 -25.04
C ASP A 241 -15.54 -6.23 -23.75
N GLY A 242 -15.49 -6.92 -22.61
CA GLY A 242 -15.17 -6.30 -21.33
C GLY A 242 -13.74 -5.77 -21.26
N GLU A 243 -12.80 -6.46 -21.90
CA GLU A 243 -11.41 -6.01 -22.01
C GLU A 243 -11.27 -4.81 -22.95
N GLY A 244 -12.08 -4.75 -24.02
CA GLY A 244 -12.12 -3.60 -24.94
C GLY A 244 -12.44 -2.29 -24.21
N VAL A 245 -13.51 -2.29 -23.40
CA VAL A 245 -13.90 -1.11 -22.58
C VAL A 245 -12.77 -0.66 -21.65
N LEU A 246 -12.08 -1.62 -21.02
CA LEU A 246 -10.97 -1.31 -20.11
C LEU A 246 -9.73 -0.81 -20.88
N TRP A 247 -9.47 -1.36 -22.06
CA TRP A 247 -8.32 -0.99 -22.88
C TRP A 247 -8.43 0.43 -23.45
N ASP A 248 -9.64 0.87 -23.79
CA ASP A 248 -9.90 2.24 -24.24
C ASP A 248 -9.49 3.26 -23.16
N ASN A 249 -9.61 2.88 -21.88
CA ASN A 249 -9.26 3.69 -20.72
C ASN A 249 -7.84 3.41 -20.15
N ARG A 250 -7.01 2.61 -20.83
CA ARG A 250 -5.69 2.15 -20.32
C ARG A 250 -4.75 3.28 -19.88
N VAL A 251 -4.81 4.44 -20.53
CA VAL A 251 -3.96 5.59 -20.18
C VAL A 251 -4.37 6.14 -18.81
N LEU A 252 -5.67 6.21 -18.53
CA LEU A 252 -6.18 6.65 -17.24
C LEU A 252 -5.90 5.62 -16.14
N PHE A 253 -6.01 4.32 -16.42
CA PHE A 253 -5.60 3.28 -15.46
C PHE A 253 -4.11 3.34 -15.12
N ARG A 254 -3.26 3.64 -16.12
CA ARG A 254 -1.84 3.90 -15.87
C ARG A 254 -1.64 5.12 -14.95
N ALA A 255 -2.35 6.22 -15.22
CA ALA A 255 -2.27 7.44 -14.40
C ALA A 255 -2.73 7.17 -12.95
N ILE A 256 -3.86 6.47 -12.76
CA ILE A 256 -4.34 6.05 -11.45
C ILE A 256 -3.28 5.23 -10.71
N SER A 257 -2.65 4.28 -11.39
CA SER A 257 -1.62 3.43 -10.80
C SER A 257 -0.40 4.24 -10.33
N SER A 258 0.06 5.18 -11.16
CA SER A 258 1.15 6.09 -10.80
C SER A 258 0.79 6.99 -9.61
N GLU A 259 -0.37 7.64 -9.64
CA GLU A 259 -0.82 8.52 -8.54
C GLU A 259 -0.97 7.76 -7.21
N LEU A 260 -1.42 6.50 -7.26
CA LEU A 260 -1.50 5.66 -6.06
C LEU A 260 -0.13 5.28 -5.50
N LEU A 261 0.84 5.03 -6.37
CA LEU A 261 2.22 4.78 -5.94
C LEU A 261 2.83 6.04 -5.31
N ASP A 262 2.70 7.18 -5.98
CA ASP A 262 3.26 8.47 -5.54
C ASP A 262 2.61 8.95 -4.24
N TRP A 263 1.30 8.73 -4.08
CA TRP A 263 0.60 8.98 -2.82
C TRP A 263 1.23 8.20 -1.68
N ARG A 264 1.48 6.89 -1.84
CA ARG A 264 2.07 6.06 -0.78
C ARG A 264 3.50 6.47 -0.46
N VAL A 265 4.32 6.77 -1.47
CA VAL A 265 5.69 7.25 -1.27
C VAL A 265 5.66 8.55 -0.47
N SER A 266 4.78 9.47 -0.84
CA SER A 266 4.58 10.73 -0.13
C SER A 266 4.16 10.51 1.32
N GLN A 267 3.21 9.63 1.58
CA GLN A 267 2.76 9.31 2.94
C GLN A 267 3.88 8.68 3.79
N VAL A 268 4.62 7.72 3.24
CA VAL A 268 5.76 7.09 3.94
C VAL A 268 6.82 8.13 4.28
N ARG A 269 7.13 9.03 3.34
CA ARG A 269 8.09 10.12 3.55
C ARG A 269 7.62 11.09 4.62
N GLN A 270 6.37 11.56 4.56
CA GLN A 270 5.82 12.48 5.56
C GLN A 270 5.79 11.86 6.96
N ASN A 271 5.35 10.61 7.08
CA ASN A 271 5.38 9.88 8.34
C ASN A 271 6.80 9.73 8.90
N ALA A 272 7.79 9.52 8.03
CA ALA A 272 9.19 9.42 8.44
C ALA A 272 9.78 10.78 8.87
N LEU A 273 9.39 11.88 8.21
CA LEU A 273 9.78 13.23 8.63
C LEU A 273 9.28 13.54 10.04
N VAL A 274 8.00 13.25 10.32
CA VAL A 274 7.41 13.42 11.66
C VAL A 274 8.07 12.48 12.66
N LYS A 275 8.24 11.20 12.30
CA LYS A 275 8.76 10.17 13.23
C LYS A 275 10.21 10.38 13.63
N TYR A 276 11.08 10.75 12.69
CA TYR A 276 12.51 10.84 12.95
C TYR A 276 12.93 12.26 13.35
N GLU A 277 12.11 13.28 13.07
CA GLU A 277 12.42 14.68 13.39
C GLU A 277 13.84 15.09 12.92
N LEU A 278 14.28 14.57 11.77
CA LEU A 278 15.61 14.86 11.24
C LEU A 278 15.67 16.32 10.81
N SER A 279 16.73 17.02 11.20
CA SER A 279 16.99 18.36 10.68
C SER A 279 17.45 18.29 9.23
N GLU A 280 17.37 19.43 8.53
CA GLU A 280 17.90 19.56 7.17
C GLU A 280 19.40 19.17 7.12
N GLN A 281 20.18 19.65 8.09
CA GLN A 281 21.59 19.29 8.23
C GLN A 281 21.80 17.78 8.44
N GLU A 282 20.98 17.13 9.29
CA GLU A 282 21.07 15.67 9.51
C GLU A 282 20.71 14.87 8.27
N THR A 283 19.71 15.33 7.51
CA THR A 283 19.29 14.74 6.24
C THR A 283 20.39 14.86 5.18
N GLU A 284 21.04 16.03 5.09
CA GLU A 284 22.15 16.27 4.16
C GLU A 284 23.36 15.39 4.48
N ILE A 285 23.64 15.16 5.77
CA ILE A 285 24.69 14.23 6.19
C ILE A 285 24.37 12.81 5.75
N LEU A 286 23.12 12.37 5.91
CA LEU A 286 22.70 11.04 5.45
C LEU A 286 22.80 10.91 3.92
N ARG A 287 22.52 11.97 3.15
CA ARG A 287 22.73 12.00 1.69
C ARG A 287 24.19 11.88 1.31
N MET A 288 25.07 12.68 1.92
CA MET A 288 26.52 12.58 1.70
C MET A 288 27.02 11.16 1.97
N LEU A 289 26.56 10.55 3.07
CA LEU A 289 26.94 9.18 3.43
C LEU A 289 26.41 8.14 2.45
N ARG A 290 25.17 8.28 1.97
CA ARG A 290 24.62 7.44 0.89
C ARG A 290 25.50 7.52 -0.36
N ASP A 291 25.99 8.70 -0.67
CA ASP A 291 26.83 8.95 -1.86
C ASP A 291 28.30 8.57 -1.64
N GLY A 292 28.62 7.94 -0.51
CA GLY A 292 29.94 7.36 -0.21
C GLY A 292 30.92 8.30 0.50
N ALA A 293 30.46 9.45 1.01
CA ALA A 293 31.31 10.35 1.77
C ALA A 293 31.89 9.70 3.04
N SER A 294 33.16 9.97 3.32
CA SER A 294 33.78 9.56 4.59
C SER A 294 33.38 10.52 5.72
N ALA A 295 33.51 10.06 6.98
CA ALA A 295 33.35 10.93 8.14
C ALA A 295 34.32 12.13 8.15
N SER A 296 35.45 12.02 7.45
CA SER A 296 36.39 13.14 7.22
C SER A 296 35.75 14.22 6.37
N HIS A 297 35.17 13.82 5.24
CA HIS A 297 34.51 14.72 4.32
C HIS A 297 33.31 15.42 4.97
N VAL A 298 32.51 14.66 5.74
CA VAL A 298 31.41 15.23 6.53
C VAL A 298 31.93 16.25 7.56
N ALA A 299 33.04 15.96 8.24
CA ALA A 299 33.63 16.86 9.21
C ALA A 299 34.09 18.18 8.55
N ASP A 300 34.78 18.08 7.41
CA ASP A 300 35.26 19.23 6.65
C ASP A 300 34.10 20.10 6.16
N GLN A 301 33.05 19.49 5.60
CA GLN A 301 31.86 20.17 5.10
C GLN A 301 31.11 20.93 6.20
N LEU A 302 31.12 20.41 7.42
CA LEU A 302 30.46 21.03 8.58
C LEU A 302 31.36 21.98 9.36
N GLY A 303 32.65 22.09 9.02
CA GLY A 303 33.63 22.85 9.82
C GLY A 303 33.83 22.28 11.23
N MET A 304 33.72 20.96 11.39
CA MET A 304 33.80 20.26 12.67
C MET A 304 34.97 19.28 12.73
N SER A 305 35.34 18.82 13.93
CA SER A 305 36.29 17.72 14.06
C SER A 305 35.61 16.36 13.76
N LYS A 306 36.34 15.40 13.21
CA LYS A 306 35.85 14.02 13.01
C LYS A 306 35.32 13.40 14.31
N HIS A 307 35.98 13.68 15.44
CA HIS A 307 35.54 13.22 16.75
C HIS A 307 34.14 13.73 17.08
N THR A 308 33.84 15.01 16.80
CA THR A 308 32.53 15.61 17.02
C THR A 308 31.46 15.01 16.10
N VAL A 309 31.80 14.71 14.85
CA VAL A 309 30.89 14.02 13.91
C VAL A 309 30.46 12.67 14.47
N TYR A 310 31.42 11.82 14.90
CA TYR A 310 31.11 10.51 15.47
C TYR A 310 30.34 10.58 16.79
N LYS A 311 30.80 11.41 17.73
CA LYS A 311 30.27 11.42 19.10
C LYS A 311 28.97 12.19 19.25
N THR A 312 28.73 13.20 18.43
CA THR A 312 27.55 14.06 18.58
C THR A 312 26.56 13.84 17.46
N ILE A 313 27.02 13.99 16.21
CA ILE A 313 26.11 14.05 15.06
C ILE A 313 25.57 12.66 14.72
N TYR A 314 26.45 11.68 14.52
CA TYR A 314 26.02 10.32 14.20
C TYR A 314 25.20 9.70 15.33
N GLN A 315 25.58 9.90 16.58
CA GLN A 315 24.79 9.41 17.73
C GLN A 315 23.39 10.03 17.79
N ARG A 316 23.26 11.31 17.45
CA ARG A 316 21.96 11.98 17.39
C ARG A 316 21.10 11.40 16.27
N ILE A 317 21.68 11.23 15.08
CA ILE A 317 21.01 10.65 13.92
C ILE A 317 20.57 9.21 14.20
N THR A 318 21.46 8.37 14.73
CA THR A 318 21.14 6.97 15.04
C THR A 318 20.08 6.86 16.13
N ARG A 319 20.10 7.75 17.13
CA ARG A 319 19.06 7.81 18.16
C ARG A 319 17.70 8.19 17.58
N LYS A 320 17.65 9.24 16.75
CA LYS A 320 16.43 9.70 16.07
C LYS A 320 15.83 8.65 15.13
N THR A 321 16.68 7.94 14.40
CA THR A 321 16.25 6.89 13.45
C THR A 321 16.05 5.52 14.12
N GLY A 322 16.39 5.38 15.40
CA GLY A 322 16.43 4.10 16.11
C GLY A 322 17.38 3.08 15.47
N ALA A 323 18.43 3.55 14.79
CA ALA A 323 19.44 2.73 14.14
C ALA A 323 20.57 2.39 15.12
N THR A 324 21.25 1.24 14.90
CA THR A 324 22.42 0.89 15.72
C THR A 324 23.70 1.51 15.17
N ARG A 325 23.80 1.58 13.84
CA ARG A 325 24.93 2.18 13.11
C ARG A 325 24.43 3.26 12.18
N ILE A 326 25.34 4.18 11.82
CA ILE A 326 25.03 5.25 10.88
C ILE A 326 24.67 4.71 9.49
N THR A 327 25.24 3.57 9.09
CA THR A 327 24.87 2.86 7.85
C THR A 327 23.41 2.41 7.87
N ASP A 328 22.94 1.83 8.98
CA ASP A 328 21.53 1.42 9.10
C ASP A 328 20.61 2.64 9.12
N ALA A 329 21.07 3.78 9.64
CA ALA A 329 20.32 5.03 9.58
C ALA A 329 20.18 5.56 8.15
N VAL A 330 21.25 5.44 7.34
CA VAL A 330 21.21 5.76 5.90
C VAL A 330 20.23 4.84 5.17
N GLU A 331 20.31 3.53 5.40
CA GLU A 331 19.39 2.55 4.79
C GLU A 331 17.94 2.82 5.18
N LYS A 332 17.67 3.08 6.47
CA LYS A 332 16.32 3.44 6.94
C LYS A 332 15.83 4.73 6.30
N ALA A 333 16.64 5.78 6.25
CA ALA A 333 16.22 7.06 5.65
C ALA A 333 15.98 6.92 4.14
N ALA A 334 16.82 6.18 3.43
CA ALA A 334 16.64 5.87 2.00
C ALA A 334 15.35 5.08 1.75
N ALA A 335 15.08 4.04 2.55
CA ALA A 335 13.88 3.23 2.41
C ALA A 335 12.57 4.02 2.59
N HIS A 336 12.61 5.14 3.31
CA HIS A 336 11.48 6.05 3.50
C HIS A 336 11.48 7.26 2.54
N GLY A 337 12.39 7.32 1.57
CA GLY A 337 12.47 8.41 0.59
C GLY A 337 12.87 9.77 1.20
N LEU A 338 13.61 9.75 2.31
CA LEU A 338 14.10 10.98 2.95
C LEU A 338 15.36 11.54 2.29
N LEU A 339 16.05 10.73 1.48
CA LEU A 339 17.35 11.08 0.91
C LEU A 339 17.27 11.53 -0.55
N ASP A 340 16.09 11.44 -1.19
CA ASP A 340 15.91 11.84 -2.59
C ASP A 340 15.92 13.36 -2.80
#